data_AF-A0A7K1LPQ9-F1
#
_entry.id   AF-A0A7K1LPQ9-F1
#
_cell.length_a   1.000
_cell.length_b   1.000
_cell.length_c   1.000
_cell.angle_alpha   90.00
_cell.angle_beta   90.00
_cell.angle_gamma   90.00
#
_symmetry.space_group_name_H-M   'P 1'
#
loop_
_entity.id
_entity.type
_entity.pdbx_description
1 polymer ?
#
loop_
_entity_poly.entity_id
_entity_poly.type
_entity_poly.pdbx_seq_one_letter_code
_entity_poly.pdbx_strand_id
1 'polypeptide(L)'
;MGVSGVGKTTLGSMLAKELSVPFYDADSFHPASNIEKMQNGIALNDEDREEWLARMSSLIPEWQNSGGGVLACSALKEKYRKQLAGNTKNDLEWIFLYEDFSIIADRINKRKLHFFDPSLLRSQYDILEPPDYGIHIKVENSPEESLKEIIEKLRMPGIGIIGLGVMGKSLALNLASKGYSVAAYNRQESEEEKDLVKNFTAKNSGEFDFHVFEDLQDFVLNLKPPKKILLMIKAGPPVDEMLKKLIHFIGPGDLVMDGGNSHFKDTERRYERLAQSGIHYLGVGISGGEEGALNGPSIMPGGSIDGYNLIKDIFKDMAAKDRKGDSCCTYIGAGSSGHYVKMLHNGIEYGEMQLIAEFYYFLRFFQNWLPEEISALFKEWNKKEKSFLLEITADILIKKEANDYLLDKVLDIAGQKGTGGWTTLAALEVGVSLDTITASVFARNISAFKELKNQAGSLYKMPLCKDFEISSEELYKAYKAASIINHSIGFELLRKASVEYAWNLDLSEIARIWTNGCIIRSAFMEDLSEIYTSAETRHLLLYQEIAEEMNKYQDSFIRNVPRIISRGCPMQVSSAALNYFLSFTRDKTSANLIQAQRDYFGAHTYERTDKPRGEYFHTNWKQE
;
A
#
# COMPACT_ATOMS: atom_id res chain seq x y z
N MET A 1 -13.05 0.93 33.39
CA MET A 1 -13.61 2.23 33.79
C MET A 1 -15.13 2.16 33.89
N GLY A 2 -15.79 3.11 34.57
CA GLY A 2 -17.24 3.12 34.82
C GLY A 2 -17.62 3.82 36.14
N VAL A 3 -18.91 3.91 36.45
CA VAL A 3 -19.40 4.54 37.70
C VAL A 3 -19.04 3.72 38.94
N SER A 4 -19.09 4.32 40.12
CA SER A 4 -18.91 3.63 41.40
C SER A 4 -19.98 2.55 41.58
N GLY A 5 -19.61 1.41 42.18
CA GLY A 5 -20.53 0.28 42.37
C GLY A 5 -20.71 -0.66 41.18
N VAL A 6 -20.26 -0.30 39.97
CA VAL A 6 -20.36 -1.15 38.75
C VAL A 6 -19.41 -2.37 38.76
N GLY A 7 -18.56 -2.52 39.78
CA GLY A 7 -17.68 -3.69 39.92
C GLY A 7 -16.27 -3.51 39.35
N LYS A 8 -15.82 -2.27 39.06
CA LYS A 8 -14.47 -1.98 38.52
C LYS A 8 -13.33 -2.66 39.28
N THR A 9 -13.27 -2.49 40.60
CA THR A 9 -12.18 -3.03 41.44
C THR A 9 -12.19 -4.56 41.43
N THR A 10 -13.39 -5.16 41.54
CA THR A 10 -13.56 -6.62 41.51
C THR A 10 -13.10 -7.19 40.16
N LEU A 11 -13.69 -6.74 39.05
CA LEU A 11 -13.34 -7.21 37.72
C LEU A 11 -11.89 -6.88 37.34
N GLY A 12 -11.42 -5.68 37.69
CA GLY A 12 -10.04 -5.26 37.43
C GLY A 12 -9.01 -6.13 38.14
N SER A 13 -9.26 -6.49 39.42
CA SER A 13 -8.38 -7.38 40.17
C SER A 13 -8.37 -8.82 39.62
N MET A 14 -9.54 -9.32 39.18
CA MET A 14 -9.65 -10.64 38.56
C MET A 14 -8.93 -10.67 37.20
N LEU A 15 -9.10 -9.61 36.40
CA LEU A 15 -8.44 -9.46 35.10
C LEU A 15 -6.92 -9.36 35.25
N ALA A 16 -6.44 -8.57 36.21
CA ALA A 16 -5.01 -8.44 36.49
C ALA A 16 -4.38 -9.80 36.85
N LYS A 17 -5.09 -10.59 37.65
CA LYS A 17 -4.67 -11.95 38.01
C LYS A 17 -4.63 -12.88 36.79
N GLU A 18 -5.65 -12.83 35.93
CA GLU A 18 -5.73 -13.67 34.72
C GLU A 18 -4.62 -13.31 33.71
N LEU A 19 -4.34 -12.02 33.55
CA LEU A 19 -3.28 -11.51 32.67
C LEU A 19 -1.88 -11.58 33.30
N SER A 20 -1.76 -11.97 34.56
CA SER A 20 -0.51 -11.97 35.33
C SER A 20 0.21 -10.61 35.36
N VAL A 21 -0.56 -9.52 35.49
CA VAL A 21 -0.05 -8.14 35.61
C VAL A 21 -0.52 -7.48 36.92
N PRO A 22 0.13 -6.41 37.39
CA PRO A 22 -0.31 -5.67 38.57
C PRO A 22 -1.71 -5.06 38.43
N PHE A 23 -2.44 -4.97 39.54
CA PHE A 23 -3.70 -4.25 39.65
C PHE A 23 -3.50 -2.90 40.36
N TYR A 24 -4.07 -1.84 39.81
CA TYR A 24 -4.09 -0.51 40.39
C TYR A 24 -5.52 0.00 40.51
N ASP A 25 -5.88 0.51 41.69
CA ASP A 25 -7.16 1.19 41.91
C ASP A 25 -6.92 2.71 41.96
N ALA A 26 -7.42 3.43 40.96
CA ALA A 26 -7.21 4.86 40.81
C ALA A 26 -7.77 5.66 41.99
N ASP A 27 -8.77 5.13 42.70
CA ASP A 27 -9.36 5.79 43.87
C ASP A 27 -8.32 5.92 45.01
N SER A 28 -7.28 5.08 45.02
CA SER A 28 -6.17 5.12 46.00
C SER A 28 -5.17 6.26 45.76
N PHE A 29 -5.27 6.95 44.62
CA PHE A 29 -4.35 8.01 44.21
C PHE A 29 -4.93 9.43 44.35
N HIS A 30 -6.17 9.55 44.85
CA HIS A 30 -6.77 10.86 45.12
C HIS A 30 -6.01 11.62 46.23
N PRO A 31 -5.88 12.97 46.11
CA PRO A 31 -5.37 13.79 47.20
C PRO A 31 -6.33 13.77 48.40
N ALA A 32 -5.81 14.02 49.60
CA ALA A 32 -6.58 13.97 50.84
C ALA A 32 -7.83 14.87 50.82
N SER A 33 -7.72 16.04 50.20
CA SER A 33 -8.82 16.99 49.98
C SER A 33 -9.99 16.39 49.19
N ASN A 34 -9.70 15.58 48.16
CA ASN A 34 -10.72 14.90 47.36
C ASN A 34 -11.40 13.78 48.14
N ILE A 35 -10.63 13.03 48.92
CA ILE A 35 -11.16 11.97 49.79
C ILE A 35 -12.12 12.58 50.82
N GLU A 36 -11.73 13.70 51.46
CA GLU A 36 -12.56 14.41 52.44
C GLU A 36 -13.86 14.96 51.82
N LYS A 37 -13.79 15.56 50.62
CA LYS A 37 -14.99 16.00 49.89
C LYS A 37 -15.96 14.85 49.63
N MET A 38 -15.46 13.72 49.12
CA MET A 38 -16.28 12.55 48.84
C MET A 38 -16.88 11.91 50.11
N GLN A 39 -16.12 11.88 51.22
CA GLN A 39 -16.62 11.40 52.52
C GLN A 39 -17.77 12.28 53.06
N ASN A 40 -17.77 13.57 52.74
CA ASN A 40 -18.83 14.51 53.10
C ASN A 40 -20.01 14.53 52.09
N GLY A 41 -20.06 13.59 51.13
CA GLY A 41 -21.14 13.51 50.13
C GLY A 41 -21.05 14.59 49.04
N ILE A 42 -19.92 15.29 48.91
CA ILE A 42 -19.72 16.33 47.91
C ILE A 42 -19.07 15.72 46.67
N ALA A 43 -19.72 15.88 45.51
CA ALA A 43 -19.20 15.39 44.23
C ALA A 43 -17.98 16.21 43.78
N LEU A 44 -16.95 15.52 43.28
CA LEU A 44 -15.75 16.15 42.71
C LEU A 44 -16.08 16.79 41.36
N ASN A 45 -15.69 18.05 41.20
CA ASN A 45 -15.80 18.77 39.92
C ASN A 45 -14.57 18.51 39.02
N ASP A 46 -14.48 19.26 37.92
CA ASP A 46 -13.41 19.10 36.93
C ASP A 46 -12.04 19.57 37.46
N GLU A 47 -12.00 20.65 38.25
CA GLU A 47 -10.79 21.19 38.88
C GLU A 47 -10.25 20.24 39.95
N ASP A 48 -11.14 19.67 40.77
CA ASP A 48 -10.81 18.68 41.80
C ASP A 48 -10.09 17.47 41.21
N ARG A 49 -10.45 17.06 39.98
CA ARG A 49 -9.91 15.86 39.33
C ARG A 49 -8.61 16.09 38.58
N GLU A 50 -8.20 17.34 38.35
CA GLU A 50 -7.07 17.69 37.48
C GLU A 50 -5.75 17.11 38.00
N GLU A 51 -5.43 17.33 39.28
CA GLU A 51 -4.20 16.83 39.92
C GLU A 51 -4.16 15.29 39.92
N TRP A 52 -5.30 14.65 40.20
CA TRP A 52 -5.42 13.20 40.20
C TRP A 52 -5.22 12.61 38.79
N LEU A 53 -5.83 13.19 37.76
CA LEU A 53 -5.66 12.75 36.37
C LEU A 53 -4.22 12.95 35.88
N ALA A 54 -3.58 14.06 36.25
CA ALA A 54 -2.18 14.33 35.92
C ALA A 54 -1.25 13.28 36.55
N ARG A 55 -1.45 12.96 37.83
CA ARG A 55 -0.69 11.91 38.52
C ARG A 55 -0.89 10.53 37.89
N MET A 56 -2.12 10.19 37.52
CA MET A 56 -2.40 8.92 36.87
C MET A 56 -1.75 8.85 35.48
N SER A 57 -1.83 9.93 34.70
CA SER A 57 -1.21 10.04 33.38
C SER A 57 0.31 9.89 33.43
N SER A 58 0.98 10.35 34.50
CA SER A 58 2.43 10.16 34.66
C SER A 58 2.83 8.73 35.04
N LEU A 59 1.98 8.01 35.78
CA LEU A 59 2.26 6.64 36.24
C LEU A 59 2.02 5.56 35.15
N ILE A 60 1.08 5.79 34.24
CA ILE A 60 0.74 4.84 33.17
C ILE A 60 1.98 4.43 32.34
N PRO A 61 2.83 5.36 31.84
CA PRO A 61 4.06 5.01 31.13
C PRO A 61 5.06 4.21 31.98
N GLU A 62 5.16 4.48 33.28
CA GLU A 62 6.05 3.74 34.19
C GLU A 62 5.60 2.28 34.36
N TRP A 63 4.28 2.07 34.51
CA TRP A 63 3.71 0.73 34.58
C TRP A 63 3.88 -0.03 33.28
N GLN A 64 3.65 0.64 32.15
CA GLN A 64 3.88 0.06 30.82
C GLN A 64 5.34 -0.44 30.66
N ASN A 65 6.32 0.39 31.03
CA ASN A 65 7.74 0.00 31.01
C ASN A 65 8.09 -1.14 31.99
N SER A 66 7.24 -1.38 32.99
CA SER A 66 7.44 -2.41 34.01
C SER A 66 6.64 -3.70 33.74
N GLY A 67 6.09 -3.86 32.53
CA GLY A 67 5.31 -5.05 32.13
C GLY A 67 3.80 -4.85 32.09
N GLY A 68 3.32 -3.61 32.24
CA GLY A 68 1.90 -3.24 32.13
C GLY A 68 1.13 -3.31 33.46
N GLY A 69 -0.19 -3.12 33.39
CA GLY A 69 -1.08 -3.20 34.55
C GLY A 69 -2.54 -2.97 34.21
N VAL A 70 -3.44 -3.41 35.09
CA VAL A 70 -4.88 -3.14 34.99
C VAL A 70 -5.27 -2.03 35.94
N LEU A 71 -5.83 -0.95 35.39
CA LEU A 71 -6.26 0.23 36.15
C LEU A 71 -7.79 0.29 36.26
N ALA A 72 -8.32 0.15 37.48
CA ALA A 72 -9.70 0.52 37.78
C ALA A 72 -9.80 2.04 37.96
N CYS A 73 -10.54 2.72 37.09
CA CYS A 73 -10.64 4.19 37.12
C CYS A 73 -12.05 4.71 36.81
N SER A 74 -12.43 5.82 37.45
CA SER A 74 -13.69 6.55 37.22
C SER A 74 -13.51 7.70 36.22
N ALA A 75 -12.98 7.39 35.02
CA ALA A 75 -12.75 8.32 33.91
C ALA A 75 -14.03 8.58 33.08
N LEU A 76 -15.00 9.27 33.71
CA LEU A 76 -16.37 9.37 33.21
C LEU A 76 -16.54 10.29 31.98
N LYS A 77 -15.68 11.30 31.79
CA LYS A 77 -15.73 12.23 30.65
C LYS A 77 -14.64 11.92 29.62
N GLU A 78 -14.89 12.25 28.35
CA GLU A 78 -13.93 12.08 27.25
C GLU A 78 -12.66 12.89 27.48
N LYS A 79 -12.78 14.09 28.05
CA LYS A 79 -11.62 14.90 28.42
C LYS A 79 -10.70 14.20 29.43
N TYR A 80 -11.27 13.43 30.37
CA TYR A 80 -10.49 12.68 31.37
C TYR A 80 -9.75 11.52 30.72
N ARG A 81 -10.40 10.82 29.80
CA ARG A 81 -9.79 9.71 29.05
C ARG A 81 -8.66 10.20 28.15
N LYS A 82 -8.84 11.33 27.47
CA LYS A 82 -7.77 11.99 26.69
C LYS A 82 -6.58 12.40 27.56
N GLN A 83 -6.83 12.95 28.74
CA GLN A 83 -5.76 13.33 29.67
C GLN A 83 -5.02 12.09 30.21
N LEU A 84 -5.73 11.03 30.60
CA LEU A 84 -5.12 9.76 31.02
C LEU A 84 -4.31 9.11 29.90
N ALA A 85 -4.85 9.10 28.67
CA ALA A 85 -4.16 8.55 27.51
C ALA A 85 -2.94 9.37 27.10
N GLY A 86 -2.86 10.67 27.43
CA GLY A 86 -1.69 11.51 27.15
C GLY A 86 -1.13 11.30 25.74
N ASN A 87 0.14 10.92 25.66
CA ASN A 87 0.83 10.53 24.42
C ASN A 87 0.82 9.02 24.13
N THR A 88 0.24 8.18 25.01
CA THR A 88 0.26 6.70 24.93
C THR A 88 -0.98 6.13 24.25
N LYS A 89 -1.62 6.89 23.35
CA LYS A 89 -2.95 6.58 22.80
C LYS A 89 -3.07 5.20 22.13
N ASN A 90 -1.95 4.58 21.73
CA ASN A 90 -1.92 3.27 21.08
C ASN A 90 -1.72 2.08 22.05
N ASP A 91 -1.47 2.33 23.35
CA ASP A 91 -1.08 1.29 24.33
C ASP A 91 -2.13 1.01 25.42
N LEU A 92 -3.25 1.74 25.41
CA LEU A 92 -4.33 1.59 26.39
C LEU A 92 -5.54 0.88 25.79
N GLU A 93 -5.85 -0.30 26.35
CA GLU A 93 -7.11 -1.01 26.09
C GLU A 93 -8.19 -0.54 27.09
N TRP A 94 -9.19 0.18 26.58
CA TRP A 94 -10.29 0.68 27.40
C TRP A 94 -11.34 -0.40 27.60
N ILE A 95 -11.67 -0.72 28.86
CA ILE A 95 -12.81 -1.57 29.21
C ILE A 95 -13.85 -0.71 29.93
N PHE A 96 -15.00 -0.47 29.30
CA PHE A 96 -16.13 0.25 29.88
C PHE A 96 -17.14 -0.73 30.50
N LEU A 97 -17.32 -0.61 31.80
CA LEU A 97 -18.33 -1.34 32.55
C LEU A 97 -19.55 -0.43 32.76
N TYR A 98 -20.74 -0.90 32.37
CA TYR A 98 -21.97 -0.12 32.51
C TYR A 98 -23.16 -0.97 32.96
N GLU A 99 -24.14 -0.30 33.55
CA GLU A 99 -25.43 -0.87 33.95
C GLU A 99 -26.43 0.26 34.20
N ASP A 100 -27.72 -0.07 34.29
CA ASP A 100 -28.77 0.88 34.65
C ASP A 100 -28.62 1.42 36.08
N PHE A 101 -28.90 2.72 36.24
CA PHE A 101 -28.77 3.44 37.51
C PHE A 101 -29.49 2.75 38.67
N SER A 102 -30.72 2.27 38.44
CA SER A 102 -31.55 1.60 39.47
C SER A 102 -30.87 0.34 40.01
N ILE A 103 -30.27 -0.45 39.14
CA ILE A 103 -29.59 -1.70 39.50
C ILE A 103 -28.32 -1.41 40.32
N ILE A 104 -27.53 -0.40 39.91
CA ILE A 104 -26.33 -0.01 40.66
C ILE A 104 -26.69 0.61 42.01
N ALA A 105 -27.73 1.45 42.06
CA ALA A 105 -28.23 2.03 43.32
C ALA A 105 -28.66 0.94 44.30
N ASP A 106 -29.41 -0.07 43.83
CA ASP A 106 -29.82 -1.22 44.65
C ASP A 106 -28.63 -2.04 45.13
N ARG A 107 -27.62 -2.26 44.28
CA ARG A 107 -26.37 -2.96 44.66
C ARG A 107 -25.59 -2.21 45.74
N ILE A 108 -25.50 -0.88 45.65
CA ILE A 108 -24.82 -0.05 46.65
C ILE A 108 -25.59 -0.05 47.97
N ASN A 109 -26.92 0.11 47.93
CA ASN A 109 -27.77 0.10 49.14
C ASN A 109 -27.74 -1.23 49.90
N LYS A 110 -27.53 -2.35 49.20
CA LYS A 110 -27.40 -3.69 49.82
C LYS A 110 -26.03 -3.96 50.46
N ARG A 111 -24.99 -3.17 50.16
CA ARG A 111 -23.66 -3.32 50.77
C ARG A 111 -23.67 -2.73 52.19
N LYS A 112 -23.81 -3.60 53.20
CA LYS A 112 -23.87 -3.24 54.63
C LYS A 112 -22.61 -2.54 55.21
N LEU A 113 -21.56 -2.28 54.44
CA LEU A 113 -20.22 -1.94 54.95
C LEU A 113 -19.41 -0.90 54.14
N HIS A 114 -19.98 -0.16 53.17
CA HIS A 114 -19.21 0.85 52.42
C HIS A 114 -19.79 2.28 52.51
N PHE A 115 -18.90 3.22 52.83
CA PHE A 115 -19.03 4.68 52.95
C PHE A 115 -19.36 5.41 51.62
N PHE A 116 -20.18 4.84 50.73
CA PHE A 116 -20.55 5.51 49.48
C PHE A 116 -21.97 6.06 49.56
N ASP A 117 -22.11 7.38 49.62
CA ASP A 117 -23.41 8.05 49.65
C ASP A 117 -24.15 7.83 48.31
N PRO A 118 -25.38 7.26 48.32
CA PRO A 118 -26.18 7.07 47.12
C PRO A 118 -26.41 8.35 46.29
N SER A 119 -26.34 9.53 46.91
CA SER A 119 -26.45 10.83 46.23
C SER A 119 -25.30 11.10 45.25
N LEU A 120 -24.09 10.57 45.53
CA LEU A 120 -22.92 10.70 44.65
C LEU A 120 -23.04 9.85 43.39
N LEU A 121 -23.78 8.73 43.43
CA LEU A 121 -23.99 7.89 42.26
C LEU A 121 -24.70 8.66 41.14
N ARG A 122 -25.72 9.46 41.50
CA ARG A 122 -26.49 10.22 40.52
C ARG A 122 -25.60 11.23 39.79
N SER A 123 -24.76 11.94 40.55
CA SER A 123 -23.80 12.91 39.99
C SER A 123 -22.83 12.28 38.99
N GLN A 124 -22.46 11.00 39.15
CA GLN A 124 -21.59 10.30 38.23
C GLN A 124 -22.29 9.92 36.92
N TYR A 125 -23.55 9.47 36.97
CA TYR A 125 -24.32 9.21 35.76
C TYR A 125 -24.62 10.48 34.98
N ASP A 126 -24.89 11.59 35.68
CA ASP A 126 -25.19 12.87 35.03
C ASP A 126 -23.98 13.44 34.24
N ILE A 127 -22.74 13.04 34.59
CA ILE A 127 -21.51 13.46 33.88
C ILE A 127 -20.88 12.35 33.02
N LEU A 128 -21.49 11.17 32.96
CA LEU A 128 -20.95 10.03 32.22
C LEU A 128 -21.12 10.28 30.72
N GLU A 129 -20.01 10.30 30.00
CA GLU A 129 -19.94 10.32 28.55
C GLU A 129 -19.45 8.94 28.09
N PRO A 130 -20.34 8.00 27.73
CA PRO A 130 -19.94 6.67 27.27
C PRO A 130 -19.02 6.78 26.05
N PRO A 131 -17.84 6.11 26.03
CA PRO A 131 -16.96 6.13 24.87
C PRO A 131 -17.59 5.32 23.72
N ASP A 132 -17.35 5.72 22.48
CA ASP A 132 -17.67 4.93 21.29
C ASP A 132 -16.57 3.90 20.94
N TYR A 133 -15.50 3.85 21.75
CA TYR A 133 -14.36 2.94 21.64
C TYR A 133 -14.20 2.04 22.87
N GLY A 134 -13.32 1.05 22.74
CA GLY A 134 -12.98 0.09 23.80
C GLY A 134 -13.96 -1.06 23.93
N ILE A 135 -13.69 -1.96 24.87
CA ILE A 135 -14.52 -3.12 25.21
C ILE A 135 -15.64 -2.67 26.14
N HIS A 136 -16.88 -2.77 25.67
CA HIS A 136 -18.07 -2.49 26.46
C HIS A 136 -18.63 -3.78 27.07
N ILE A 137 -18.85 -3.78 28.38
CA ILE A 137 -19.39 -4.91 29.14
C ILE A 137 -20.54 -4.41 29.99
N LYS A 138 -21.72 -4.97 29.75
CA LYS A 138 -22.88 -4.76 30.61
C LYS A 138 -22.82 -5.73 31.78
N VAL A 139 -22.72 -5.23 33.00
CA VAL A 139 -22.52 -6.07 34.20
C VAL A 139 -23.85 -6.57 34.79
N GLU A 140 -24.66 -7.21 33.94
CA GLU A 140 -25.89 -7.92 34.33
C GLU A 140 -25.57 -9.29 34.96
N ASN A 141 -24.54 -9.92 34.42
CA ASN A 141 -24.09 -11.29 34.69
C ASN A 141 -23.11 -11.36 35.87
N SER A 142 -22.68 -12.57 36.23
CA SER A 142 -21.69 -12.73 37.31
C SER A 142 -20.34 -12.08 36.94
N PRO A 143 -19.50 -11.68 37.91
CA PRO A 143 -18.15 -11.19 37.62
C PRO A 143 -17.31 -12.18 36.80
N GLU A 144 -17.50 -13.48 36.97
CA GLU A 144 -16.81 -14.53 36.22
C GLU A 144 -17.23 -14.55 34.75
N GLU A 145 -18.53 -14.40 34.46
CA GLU A 145 -19.06 -14.32 33.10
C GLU A 145 -18.58 -13.04 32.40
N SER A 146 -18.64 -11.91 33.11
CA SER A 146 -18.13 -10.63 32.61
C SER A 146 -16.62 -10.68 32.35
N LEU A 147 -15.85 -11.35 33.22
CA LEU A 147 -14.41 -11.55 33.01
C LEU A 147 -14.14 -12.41 31.78
N LYS A 148 -14.90 -13.49 31.59
CA LYS A 148 -14.76 -14.36 30.41
C LYS A 148 -15.00 -13.56 29.13
N GLU A 149 -16.06 -12.75 29.09
CA GLU A 149 -16.35 -11.87 27.96
C GLU A 149 -15.24 -10.84 27.71
N ILE A 150 -14.66 -10.25 28.76
CA ILE A 150 -13.52 -9.34 28.65
C ILE A 150 -12.31 -10.05 28.04
N ILE A 151 -11.96 -11.24 28.53
CA ILE A 151 -10.82 -12.01 28.06
C ILE A 151 -11.00 -12.42 26.58
N GLU A 152 -12.20 -12.89 26.22
CA GLU A 152 -12.54 -13.21 24.83
C GLU A 152 -12.35 -11.98 23.92
N LYS A 153 -12.89 -10.81 24.32
CA LYS A 153 -12.75 -9.57 23.56
C LYS A 153 -11.32 -9.02 23.49
N LEU A 154 -10.53 -9.20 24.55
CA LEU A 154 -9.11 -8.80 24.55
C LEU A 154 -8.28 -9.65 23.58
N ARG A 155 -8.62 -10.94 23.44
CA ARG A 155 -7.97 -11.90 22.54
C ARG A 155 -8.49 -11.85 21.10
N MET A 156 -9.46 -10.98 20.79
CA MET A 156 -9.93 -10.85 19.42
C MET A 156 -8.81 -10.30 18.52
N PRO A 157 -8.60 -10.87 17.33
CA PRO A 157 -7.63 -10.36 16.38
C PRO A 157 -7.94 -8.92 15.94
N GLY A 158 -6.89 -8.11 15.84
CA GLY A 158 -6.98 -6.70 15.46
C GLY A 158 -7.10 -6.47 13.95
N ILE A 159 -6.75 -7.49 13.15
CA ILE A 159 -6.83 -7.46 11.69
C ILE A 159 -7.17 -8.84 11.15
N GLY A 160 -8.00 -8.88 10.12
CA GLY A 160 -8.30 -10.09 9.37
C GLY A 160 -7.72 -10.07 7.97
N ILE A 161 -7.24 -11.21 7.50
CA ILE A 161 -6.82 -11.42 6.11
C ILE A 161 -7.68 -12.49 5.44
N ILE A 162 -8.22 -12.16 4.27
CA ILE A 162 -8.99 -13.05 3.41
C ILE A 162 -8.15 -13.36 2.18
N GLY A 163 -7.78 -14.63 1.99
CA GLY A 163 -6.97 -15.08 0.85
C GLY A 163 -5.53 -15.39 1.26
N LEU A 164 -5.20 -16.67 1.39
CA LEU A 164 -3.87 -17.20 1.74
C LEU A 164 -3.15 -17.76 0.50
N GLY A 165 -3.16 -17.00 -0.60
CA GLY A 165 -2.20 -17.23 -1.68
C GLY A 165 -0.76 -16.92 -1.24
N VAL A 166 0.21 -17.00 -2.16
CA VAL A 166 1.63 -16.71 -1.87
C VAL A 166 1.79 -15.36 -1.14
N MET A 167 1.23 -14.29 -1.70
CA MET A 167 1.30 -12.95 -1.08
C MET A 167 0.55 -12.87 0.26
N GLY A 168 -0.63 -13.49 0.36
CA GLY A 168 -1.45 -13.44 1.58
C GLY A 168 -0.77 -14.12 2.76
N LYS A 169 -0.12 -15.27 2.53
CA LYS A 169 0.68 -15.97 3.56
C LYS A 169 1.83 -15.10 4.04
N SER A 170 2.60 -14.51 3.11
CA SER A 170 3.74 -13.65 3.47
C SER A 170 3.29 -12.41 4.26
N LEU A 171 2.19 -11.76 3.89
CA LEU A 171 1.68 -10.59 4.61
C LEU A 171 1.12 -10.96 6.00
N ALA A 172 0.47 -12.12 6.12
CA ALA A 172 0.00 -12.63 7.40
C ALA A 172 1.18 -12.89 8.36
N LEU A 173 2.25 -13.51 7.86
CA LEU A 173 3.49 -13.71 8.63
C LEU A 173 4.18 -12.39 8.98
N ASN A 174 4.23 -11.44 8.05
CA ASN A 174 4.78 -10.11 8.31
C ASN A 174 4.03 -9.44 9.48
N LEU A 175 2.70 -9.34 9.40
CA LEU A 175 1.86 -8.81 10.47
C LEU A 175 2.14 -9.47 11.82
N ALA A 176 2.13 -10.81 11.85
CA ALA A 176 2.30 -11.53 13.11
C ALA A 176 3.72 -11.40 13.68
N SER A 177 4.75 -11.31 12.82
CA SER A 177 6.13 -11.02 13.23
C SER A 177 6.31 -9.63 13.88
N LYS A 178 5.35 -8.72 13.67
CA LYS A 178 5.30 -7.40 14.34
C LYS A 178 4.43 -7.41 15.60
N GLY A 179 3.98 -8.58 16.06
CA GLY A 179 3.18 -8.74 17.27
C GLY A 179 1.69 -8.46 17.09
N TYR A 180 1.20 -8.33 15.84
CA TYR A 180 -0.23 -8.19 15.59
C TYR A 180 -0.93 -9.54 15.63
N SER A 181 -2.07 -9.60 16.32
CA SER A 181 -2.98 -10.75 16.28
C SER A 181 -3.77 -10.77 14.97
N VAL A 182 -3.65 -11.86 14.20
CA VAL A 182 -4.17 -11.96 12.84
C VAL A 182 -5.23 -13.06 12.72
N ALA A 183 -6.43 -12.69 12.28
CA ALA A 183 -7.41 -13.66 11.80
C ALA A 183 -7.13 -14.02 10.34
N ALA A 184 -7.16 -15.30 10.01
CA ALA A 184 -7.03 -15.78 8.64
C ALA A 184 -8.28 -16.55 8.20
N TYR A 185 -8.74 -16.22 6.99
CA TYR A 185 -9.81 -16.93 6.30
C TYR A 185 -9.44 -17.16 4.83
N ASN A 186 -9.77 -18.33 4.31
CA ASN A 186 -9.66 -18.63 2.87
C ASN A 186 -10.89 -19.42 2.46
N ARG A 187 -11.44 -19.10 1.29
CA ARG A 187 -12.48 -19.94 0.67
C ARG A 187 -11.91 -21.35 0.42
N GLN A 188 -12.76 -22.37 0.46
CA GLN A 188 -12.38 -23.75 0.21
C GLN A 188 -13.13 -24.25 -1.02
N GLU A 189 -12.70 -23.85 -2.22
CA GLU A 189 -13.35 -24.25 -3.48
C GLU A 189 -12.63 -25.42 -4.16
N SER A 190 -11.35 -25.64 -3.86
CA SER A 190 -10.55 -26.75 -4.40
C SER A 190 -9.98 -27.65 -3.30
N GLU A 191 -9.61 -28.88 -3.66
CA GLU A 191 -8.88 -29.78 -2.75
C GLU A 191 -7.50 -29.23 -2.34
N GLU A 192 -6.89 -28.35 -3.14
CA GLU A 192 -5.64 -27.66 -2.79
C GLU A 192 -5.83 -26.56 -1.73
N GLU A 193 -7.03 -25.98 -1.66
CA GLU A 193 -7.42 -24.98 -0.67
C GLU A 193 -7.95 -25.62 0.63
N LYS A 194 -8.28 -26.91 0.58
CA LYS A 194 -8.77 -27.67 1.73
C LYS A 194 -7.69 -27.73 2.82
N ASP A 195 -8.09 -27.43 4.04
CA ASP A 195 -7.20 -27.33 5.20
C ASP A 195 -6.06 -26.32 5.02
N LEU A 196 -6.06 -25.45 4.00
CA LEU A 196 -4.98 -24.49 3.73
C LEU A 196 -4.71 -23.58 4.93
N VAL A 197 -5.79 -23.03 5.51
CA VAL A 197 -5.72 -22.14 6.68
C VAL A 197 -5.28 -22.94 7.92
N LYS A 198 -5.83 -24.14 8.13
CA LYS A 198 -5.43 -25.03 9.24
C LYS A 198 -3.95 -25.38 9.17
N ASN A 199 -3.46 -25.78 7.99
CA ASN A 199 -2.07 -26.14 7.75
C ASN A 199 -1.13 -24.95 7.88
N PHE A 200 -1.54 -23.77 7.41
CA PHE A 200 -0.78 -22.54 7.59
C PHE A 200 -0.65 -22.19 9.07
N THR A 201 -1.74 -22.18 9.82
CA THR A 201 -1.69 -21.81 11.23
C THR A 201 -1.02 -22.88 12.10
N ALA A 202 -1.26 -24.17 11.88
CA ALA A 202 -0.61 -25.23 12.64
C ALA A 202 0.93 -25.18 12.52
N LYS A 203 1.45 -24.70 11.39
CA LYS A 203 2.90 -24.48 11.20
C LYS A 203 3.45 -23.27 11.96
N ASN A 204 2.59 -22.33 12.37
CA ASN A 204 3.00 -21.01 12.87
C ASN A 204 2.44 -20.67 14.27
N SER A 205 1.46 -21.42 14.80
CA SER A 205 0.74 -21.13 16.05
C SER A 205 1.59 -21.28 17.32
N GLY A 206 2.79 -21.85 17.21
CA GLY A 206 3.76 -21.89 18.31
C GLY A 206 4.63 -20.64 18.43
N GLU A 207 4.66 -19.81 17.39
CA GLU A 207 5.51 -18.61 17.29
C GLU A 207 4.69 -17.33 17.21
N PHE A 208 3.49 -17.40 16.60
CA PHE A 208 2.69 -16.24 16.23
C PHE A 208 1.22 -16.40 16.65
N ASP A 209 0.58 -15.27 16.96
CA ASP A 209 -0.83 -15.21 17.34
C ASP A 209 -1.74 -15.20 16.10
N PHE A 210 -2.11 -16.40 15.64
CA PHE A 210 -2.99 -16.63 14.50
C PHE A 210 -4.32 -17.26 14.92
N HIS A 211 -5.41 -16.64 14.45
CA HIS A 211 -6.76 -17.17 14.60
C HIS A 211 -7.26 -17.72 13.26
N VAL A 212 -7.84 -18.92 13.29
CA VAL A 212 -8.34 -19.61 12.08
C VAL A 212 -9.84 -19.67 12.11
N PHE A 213 -10.44 -19.36 10.96
CA PHE A 213 -11.87 -19.48 10.76
C PHE A 213 -12.15 -20.21 9.44
N GLU A 214 -13.06 -21.19 9.49
CA GLU A 214 -13.54 -21.91 8.30
C GLU A 214 -14.82 -21.28 7.74
N ASP A 215 -15.53 -20.53 8.57
CA ASP A 215 -16.74 -19.80 8.22
C ASP A 215 -16.48 -18.29 8.19
N LEU A 216 -17.10 -17.60 7.22
CA LEU A 216 -16.90 -16.17 7.02
C LEU A 216 -17.59 -15.33 8.11
N GLN A 217 -18.76 -15.74 8.58
CA GLN A 217 -19.45 -15.03 9.65
C GLN A 217 -18.63 -15.11 10.94
N ASP A 218 -18.13 -16.29 11.29
CA ASP A 218 -17.27 -16.47 12.47
C ASP A 218 -15.98 -15.63 12.36
N PHE A 219 -15.35 -15.62 11.18
CA PHE A 219 -14.19 -14.76 10.91
C PHE A 219 -14.49 -13.29 11.20
N VAL A 220 -15.59 -12.75 10.68
CA VAL A 220 -15.91 -11.32 10.82
C VAL A 220 -16.33 -10.99 12.26
N LEU A 221 -17.15 -11.82 12.89
CA LEU A 221 -17.68 -11.54 14.24
C LEU A 221 -16.61 -11.59 15.34
N ASN A 222 -15.49 -12.27 15.09
CA ASN A 222 -14.38 -12.37 16.04
C ASN A 222 -13.27 -11.33 15.83
N LEU A 223 -13.45 -10.33 14.94
CA LEU A 223 -12.52 -9.21 14.78
C LEU A 223 -12.82 -8.05 15.74
N LYS A 224 -11.78 -7.44 16.31
CA LYS A 224 -11.94 -6.21 17.12
C LYS A 224 -12.61 -5.11 16.29
N PRO A 225 -13.65 -4.43 16.80
CA PRO A 225 -14.24 -3.26 16.15
C PRO A 225 -13.36 -2.01 16.30
N PRO A 226 -13.35 -1.07 15.33
CA PRO A 226 -13.89 -1.24 13.97
C PRO A 226 -13.13 -2.34 13.23
N LYS A 227 -13.85 -3.21 12.53
CA LYS A 227 -13.28 -4.40 11.90
C LYS A 227 -12.37 -3.99 10.74
N LYS A 228 -11.18 -4.57 10.68
CA LYS A 228 -10.17 -4.29 9.63
C LYS A 228 -9.93 -5.55 8.83
N ILE A 229 -10.35 -5.57 7.56
CA ILE A 229 -10.31 -6.76 6.71
C ILE A 229 -9.48 -6.47 5.46
N LEU A 230 -8.35 -7.17 5.30
CA LEU A 230 -7.50 -7.13 4.11
C LEU A 230 -7.87 -8.29 3.16
N LEU A 231 -8.22 -7.96 1.93
CA LEU A 231 -8.50 -8.91 0.85
C LEU A 231 -7.23 -9.11 0.02
N MET A 232 -6.70 -10.34 0.02
CA MET A 232 -5.56 -10.81 -0.77
C MET A 232 -6.01 -11.91 -1.74
N ILE A 233 -7.05 -11.63 -2.51
CA ILE A 233 -7.67 -12.55 -3.48
C ILE A 233 -7.48 -12.06 -4.91
N LYS A 234 -7.83 -12.91 -5.88
CA LYS A 234 -7.74 -12.59 -7.31
C LYS A 234 -8.63 -11.38 -7.65
N ALA A 235 -8.05 -10.40 -8.33
CA ALA A 235 -8.76 -9.21 -8.80
C ALA A 235 -9.94 -9.55 -9.73
N GLY A 236 -10.91 -8.62 -9.79
CA GLY A 236 -12.13 -8.76 -10.59
C GLY A 236 -13.30 -9.37 -9.80
N PRO A 237 -14.14 -10.24 -10.43
CA PRO A 237 -15.36 -10.77 -9.82
C PRO A 237 -15.22 -11.37 -8.40
N PRO A 238 -14.14 -12.11 -8.05
CA PRO A 238 -14.00 -12.67 -6.71
C PRO A 238 -14.01 -11.62 -5.59
N VAL A 239 -13.48 -10.42 -5.84
CA VAL A 239 -13.53 -9.32 -4.86
C VAL A 239 -14.97 -8.83 -4.68
N ASP A 240 -15.71 -8.62 -5.78
CA ASP A 240 -17.10 -8.16 -5.69
C ASP A 240 -18.03 -9.20 -5.03
N GLU A 241 -17.77 -10.49 -5.26
CA GLU A 241 -18.48 -11.59 -4.58
C GLU A 241 -18.18 -11.63 -3.09
N MET A 242 -16.91 -11.47 -2.69
CA MET A 242 -16.53 -11.41 -1.28
C MET A 242 -17.15 -10.20 -0.60
N LEU A 243 -17.12 -9.03 -1.23
CA LEU A 243 -17.75 -7.81 -0.71
C LEU A 243 -19.26 -8.00 -0.51
N LYS A 244 -19.95 -8.66 -1.45
CA LYS A 244 -21.39 -8.98 -1.29
C LYS A 244 -21.67 -9.86 -0.07
N LYS A 245 -20.76 -10.75 0.31
CA LYS A 245 -20.90 -11.58 1.51
C LYS A 245 -20.56 -10.79 2.77
N LEU A 246 -19.46 -10.02 2.75
CA LEU A 246 -18.98 -9.25 3.89
C LEU A 246 -19.99 -8.22 4.41
N ILE A 247 -20.71 -7.53 3.51
CA ILE A 247 -21.71 -6.51 3.89
C ILE A 247 -22.84 -7.02 4.79
N HIS A 248 -23.03 -8.34 4.93
CA HIS A 248 -23.97 -8.91 5.88
C HIS A 248 -23.46 -8.92 7.33
N PHE A 249 -22.15 -8.73 7.53
CA PHE A 249 -21.46 -8.88 8.82
C PHE A 249 -20.64 -7.65 9.24
N ILE A 250 -20.49 -6.67 8.34
CA ILE A 250 -19.79 -5.39 8.60
C ILE A 250 -20.78 -4.22 8.54
N GLY A 251 -20.45 -3.11 9.20
CA GLY A 251 -21.31 -1.92 9.29
C GLY A 251 -20.53 -0.61 9.26
N PRO A 252 -21.21 0.53 9.54
CA PRO A 252 -20.58 1.84 9.55
C PRO A 252 -19.33 1.89 10.46
N GLY A 253 -18.25 2.49 9.95
CA GLY A 253 -16.95 2.58 10.64
C GLY A 253 -16.01 1.39 10.40
N ASP A 254 -16.52 0.24 9.96
CA ASP A 254 -15.65 -0.90 9.58
C ASP A 254 -14.84 -0.58 8.31
N LEU A 255 -13.69 -1.23 8.16
CA LEU A 255 -12.72 -1.03 7.10
C LEU A 255 -12.49 -2.30 6.29
N VAL A 256 -12.69 -2.22 4.98
CA VAL A 256 -12.27 -3.23 4.01
C VAL A 256 -11.17 -2.68 3.12
N MET A 257 -10.10 -3.46 2.93
CA MET A 257 -8.92 -3.09 2.17
C MET A 257 -8.71 -4.12 1.07
N ASP A 258 -8.65 -3.72 -0.18
CA ASP A 258 -8.29 -4.60 -1.29
C ASP A 258 -6.80 -4.47 -1.57
N GLY A 259 -6.01 -5.49 -1.20
CA GLY A 259 -4.57 -5.55 -1.43
C GLY A 259 -4.17 -6.24 -2.74
N GLY A 260 -5.15 -6.61 -3.56
CA GLY A 260 -4.94 -7.23 -4.86
C GLY A 260 -4.42 -6.25 -5.92
N ASN A 261 -4.15 -6.76 -7.13
CA ASN A 261 -3.89 -5.91 -8.29
C ASN A 261 -5.20 -5.57 -9.00
N SER A 262 -6.17 -4.97 -8.29
CA SER A 262 -7.45 -4.58 -8.88
C SER A 262 -7.30 -3.40 -9.85
N HIS A 263 -8.15 -3.35 -10.86
CA HIS A 263 -8.21 -2.20 -11.75
C HIS A 263 -8.77 -0.98 -10.99
N PHE A 264 -8.15 0.20 -11.14
CA PHE A 264 -8.51 1.38 -10.35
C PHE A 264 -9.99 1.76 -10.49
N LYS A 265 -10.58 1.67 -11.69
CA LYS A 265 -12.03 1.90 -11.89
C LYS A 265 -12.95 0.94 -11.12
N ASP A 266 -12.53 -0.31 -10.89
CA ASP A 266 -13.30 -1.22 -10.04
C ASP A 266 -13.22 -0.77 -8.57
N THR A 267 -12.06 -0.29 -8.14
CA THR A 267 -11.88 0.28 -6.81
C THR A 267 -12.71 1.54 -6.61
N GLU A 268 -12.79 2.42 -7.61
CA GLU A 268 -13.63 3.63 -7.53
C GLU A 268 -15.10 3.26 -7.31
N ARG A 269 -15.62 2.34 -8.13
CA ARG A 269 -17.00 1.81 -7.98
C ARG A 269 -17.24 1.20 -6.59
N ARG A 270 -16.29 0.43 -6.07
CA ARG A 270 -16.40 -0.23 -4.75
C ARG A 270 -16.33 0.80 -3.62
N TYR A 271 -15.43 1.76 -3.73
CA TYR A 271 -15.26 2.87 -2.79
C TYR A 271 -16.54 3.69 -2.67
N GLU A 272 -17.10 4.18 -3.78
CA GLU A 272 -18.34 4.96 -3.80
C GLU A 272 -19.52 4.17 -3.21
N ARG A 273 -19.65 2.89 -3.57
CA ARG A 273 -20.73 2.03 -3.09
C ARG A 273 -20.68 1.80 -1.58
N LEU A 274 -19.50 1.52 -1.02
CA LEU A 274 -19.36 1.23 0.41
C LEU A 274 -19.44 2.50 1.27
N ALA A 275 -19.00 3.64 0.74
CA ALA A 275 -19.12 4.93 1.40
C ALA A 275 -20.58 5.31 1.69
N GLN A 276 -21.53 4.93 0.82
CA GLN A 276 -22.97 5.15 1.04
C GLN A 276 -23.52 4.43 2.28
N SER A 277 -22.86 3.36 2.73
CA SER A 277 -23.23 2.60 3.93
C SER A 277 -22.34 2.95 5.14
N GLY A 278 -21.52 4.00 5.06
CA GLY A 278 -20.58 4.38 6.12
C GLY A 278 -19.42 3.41 6.31
N ILE A 279 -19.21 2.47 5.39
CA ILE A 279 -18.10 1.50 5.43
C ILE A 279 -16.89 2.12 4.74
N HIS A 280 -15.75 2.10 5.42
CA HIS A 280 -14.51 2.58 4.82
C HIS A 280 -13.94 1.55 3.84
N TYR A 281 -13.45 2.03 2.71
CA TYR A 281 -12.80 1.20 1.70
C TYR A 281 -11.45 1.79 1.29
N LEU A 282 -10.44 0.94 1.17
CA LEU A 282 -9.12 1.29 0.65
C LEU A 282 -8.74 0.33 -0.51
N GLY A 283 -8.30 0.88 -1.63
CA GLY A 283 -7.49 0.15 -2.60
C GLY A 283 -6.02 0.29 -2.22
N VAL A 284 -5.35 -0.83 -1.95
CA VAL A 284 -4.01 -0.84 -1.37
C VAL A 284 -3.04 -1.53 -2.32
N GLY A 285 -2.24 -0.73 -3.02
CA GLY A 285 -1.16 -1.28 -3.83
C GLY A 285 -0.05 -1.89 -2.96
N ILE A 286 0.25 -3.18 -3.12
CA ILE A 286 1.35 -3.84 -2.39
C ILE A 286 2.40 -4.37 -3.38
N SER A 287 3.64 -3.90 -3.29
CA SER A 287 4.76 -4.32 -4.16
C SER A 287 5.91 -4.91 -3.35
N GLY A 288 6.63 -5.89 -3.91
CA GLY A 288 7.78 -6.55 -3.27
C GLY A 288 7.93 -8.05 -3.52
N GLY A 289 6.96 -8.68 -4.19
CA GLY A 289 6.96 -10.14 -4.37
C GLY A 289 6.77 -10.89 -3.05
N GLU A 290 7.03 -12.19 -3.05
CA GLU A 290 6.84 -13.07 -1.89
C GLU A 290 7.74 -12.68 -0.71
N GLU A 291 9.03 -12.45 -0.99
CA GLU A 291 10.03 -12.07 0.01
C GLU A 291 9.80 -10.65 0.53
N GLY A 292 9.49 -9.69 -0.35
CA GLY A 292 9.17 -8.33 0.06
C GLY A 292 7.89 -8.29 0.90
N ALA A 293 6.86 -9.07 0.56
CA ALA A 293 5.66 -9.16 1.38
C ALA A 293 5.94 -9.66 2.81
N LEU A 294 6.89 -10.58 2.97
CA LEU A 294 7.28 -11.15 4.26
C LEU A 294 8.11 -10.17 5.10
N ASN A 295 9.08 -9.51 4.48
CA ASN A 295 10.11 -8.74 5.19
C ASN A 295 9.83 -7.23 5.25
N GLY A 296 9.05 -6.71 4.30
CA GLY A 296 8.79 -5.28 4.15
C GLY A 296 8.45 -4.90 2.71
N PRO A 297 7.16 -4.79 2.34
CA PRO A 297 6.78 -4.34 1.01
C PRO A 297 6.72 -2.81 0.93
N SER A 298 6.55 -2.29 -0.29
CA SER A 298 6.03 -0.93 -0.50
C SER A 298 4.51 -0.97 -0.51
N ILE A 299 3.86 -0.08 0.26
CA ILE A 299 2.41 -0.07 0.49
C ILE A 299 1.82 1.28 0.05
N MET A 300 0.85 1.24 -0.85
CA MET A 300 0.25 2.38 -1.55
C MET A 300 -1.27 2.46 -1.30
N PRO A 301 -1.73 2.79 -0.07
CA PRO A 301 -3.15 2.90 0.23
C PRO A 301 -3.77 4.17 -0.36
N GLY A 302 -4.91 4.03 -1.04
CA GLY A 302 -5.79 5.12 -1.44
C GLY A 302 -7.26 4.78 -1.16
N GLY A 303 -8.09 5.80 -0.93
CA GLY A 303 -9.50 5.64 -0.57
C GLY A 303 -9.91 6.52 0.60
N SER A 304 -10.66 5.97 1.56
CA SER A 304 -11.11 6.71 2.75
C SER A 304 -9.94 7.17 3.63
N ILE A 305 -9.79 8.48 3.87
CA ILE A 305 -8.77 9.00 4.80
C ILE A 305 -9.01 8.52 6.24
N ASP A 306 -10.27 8.44 6.68
CA ASP A 306 -10.63 7.90 7.99
C ASP A 306 -10.29 6.41 8.06
N GLY A 307 -10.55 5.67 6.99
CA GLY A 307 -10.12 4.28 6.85
C GLY A 307 -8.61 4.12 6.95
N TYR A 308 -7.84 4.98 6.29
CA TYR A 308 -6.38 4.99 6.40
C TYR A 308 -5.92 5.27 7.84
N ASN A 309 -6.56 6.21 8.54
CA ASN A 309 -6.23 6.53 9.93
C ASN A 309 -6.41 5.34 10.89
N LEU A 310 -7.31 4.40 10.59
CA LEU A 310 -7.51 3.17 11.37
C LEU A 310 -6.40 2.12 11.20
N ILE A 311 -5.64 2.18 10.11
CA ILE A 311 -4.66 1.15 9.71
C ILE A 311 -3.24 1.69 9.51
N LYS A 312 -3.04 3.02 9.51
CA LYS A 312 -1.77 3.67 9.16
C LYS A 312 -0.55 3.12 9.92
N ASP A 313 -0.70 2.82 11.22
CA ASP A 313 0.41 2.38 12.07
C ASP A 313 0.80 0.94 11.72
N ILE A 314 -0.20 0.06 11.54
CA ILE A 314 -0.02 -1.31 11.06
C ILE A 314 0.69 -1.32 9.70
N PHE A 315 0.24 -0.52 8.74
CA PHE A 315 0.89 -0.43 7.42
C PHE A 315 2.32 0.11 7.51
N LYS A 316 2.58 1.10 8.37
CA LYS A 316 3.94 1.62 8.58
C LYS A 316 4.89 0.59 9.19
N ASP A 317 4.41 -0.28 10.08
CA ASP A 317 5.23 -1.34 10.69
C ASP A 317 5.51 -2.49 9.72
N MET A 318 4.53 -2.82 8.88
CA MET A 318 4.68 -3.85 7.86
C MET A 318 5.65 -3.45 6.75
N ALA A 319 5.67 -2.17 6.37
CA ALA A 319 6.39 -1.70 5.19
C ALA A 319 7.92 -1.74 5.35
N ALA A 320 8.63 -1.83 4.21
CA ALA A 320 10.07 -1.58 4.17
C ALA A 320 10.42 -0.20 4.72
N LYS A 321 11.67 -0.02 5.14
CA LYS A 321 12.22 1.28 5.54
C LYS A 321 13.12 1.83 4.43
N ASP A 322 13.01 3.12 4.14
CA ASP A 322 13.94 3.82 3.25
C ASP A 322 15.29 4.07 3.96
N ARG A 323 16.22 4.76 3.28
CA ARG A 323 17.56 5.04 3.83
C ARG A 323 17.55 5.96 5.05
N LYS A 324 16.48 6.74 5.25
CA LYS A 324 16.31 7.64 6.39
C LYS A 324 15.61 6.94 7.56
N GLY A 325 15.14 5.70 7.35
CA GLY A 325 14.42 4.92 8.35
C GLY A 325 12.90 5.13 8.31
N ASP A 326 12.39 5.89 7.34
CA ASP A 326 10.95 6.11 7.19
C ASP A 326 10.29 4.95 6.45
N SER A 327 9.05 4.64 6.80
CA SER A 327 8.30 3.57 6.14
C SER A 327 8.02 3.90 4.67
N CYS A 328 8.22 2.90 3.80
CA CYS A 328 7.80 2.88 2.40
C CYS A 328 6.28 2.68 2.29
N CYS A 329 5.53 3.51 3.02
CA CYS A 329 4.08 3.57 3.05
C CYS A 329 3.65 5.02 3.24
N THR A 330 2.74 5.50 2.39
CA THR A 330 2.14 6.83 2.52
C THR A 330 0.71 6.80 2.00
N TYR A 331 -0.16 7.67 2.52
CA TYR A 331 -1.50 7.80 1.95
C TYR A 331 -1.42 8.47 0.60
N ILE A 332 -1.84 7.75 -0.45
CA ILE A 332 -1.70 8.20 -1.83
C ILE A 332 -2.72 9.28 -2.18
N GLY A 333 -3.95 9.13 -1.71
CA GLY A 333 -5.05 10.03 -2.03
C GLY A 333 -6.42 9.37 -1.92
N ALA A 334 -7.44 10.11 -2.35
CA ALA A 334 -8.83 9.65 -2.32
C ALA A 334 -9.12 8.53 -3.36
N GLY A 335 -10.31 7.94 -3.24
CA GLY A 335 -10.85 6.98 -4.21
C GLY A 335 -9.90 5.86 -4.58
N SER A 336 -9.67 5.67 -5.87
CA SER A 336 -8.87 4.58 -6.44
C SER A 336 -7.38 4.87 -6.67
N SER A 337 -6.89 6.00 -6.15
CA SER A 337 -5.52 6.49 -6.35
C SER A 337 -4.42 5.47 -6.00
N GLY A 338 -4.56 4.71 -4.91
CA GLY A 338 -3.58 3.69 -4.49
C GLY A 338 -3.37 2.57 -5.52
N HIS A 339 -4.46 2.05 -6.08
CA HIS A 339 -4.38 1.07 -7.16
C HIS A 339 -3.92 1.67 -8.49
N TYR A 340 -4.22 2.95 -8.75
CA TYR A 340 -3.70 3.64 -9.94
C TYR A 340 -2.17 3.76 -9.89
N VAL A 341 -1.63 4.22 -8.75
CA VAL A 341 -0.18 4.32 -8.52
C VAL A 341 0.48 2.94 -8.65
N LYS A 342 -0.12 1.89 -8.08
CA LYS A 342 0.39 0.52 -8.22
C LYS A 342 0.33 -0.03 -9.65
N MET A 343 -0.75 0.25 -10.38
CA MET A 343 -0.88 -0.12 -11.78
C MET A 343 0.26 0.49 -12.60
N LEU A 344 0.55 1.78 -12.39
CA LEU A 344 1.67 2.43 -13.05
C LEU A 344 3.04 1.92 -12.59
N HIS A 345 3.25 1.66 -11.29
CA HIS A 345 4.48 1.00 -10.81
C HIS A 345 4.78 -0.24 -11.66
N ASN A 346 3.77 -1.08 -11.90
CA ASN A 346 3.91 -2.26 -12.76
C ASN A 346 4.15 -1.91 -14.24
N GLY A 347 3.65 -0.78 -14.72
CA GLY A 347 3.97 -0.28 -16.05
C GLY A 347 5.46 0.06 -16.18
N ILE A 348 5.99 0.85 -15.25
CA ILE A 348 7.42 1.21 -15.20
C ILE A 348 8.27 -0.06 -15.09
N GLU A 349 7.87 -1.01 -14.22
CA GLU A 349 8.48 -2.33 -14.07
C GLU A 349 8.57 -3.07 -15.42
N TYR A 350 7.49 -3.08 -16.22
CA TYR A 350 7.49 -3.74 -17.53
C TYR A 350 8.48 -3.08 -18.50
N GLY A 351 8.56 -1.75 -18.49
CA GLY A 351 9.54 -0.99 -19.26
C GLY A 351 10.97 -1.34 -18.89
N GLU A 352 11.31 -1.31 -17.60
CA GLU A 352 12.66 -1.62 -17.10
C GLU A 352 13.06 -3.08 -17.39
N MET A 353 12.16 -4.04 -17.13
CA MET A 353 12.42 -5.45 -17.46
C MET A 353 12.71 -5.63 -18.94
N GLN A 354 11.93 -4.97 -19.81
CA GLN A 354 12.12 -5.09 -21.25
C GLN A 354 13.39 -4.38 -21.73
N LEU A 355 13.77 -3.24 -21.14
CA LEU A 355 15.07 -2.61 -21.41
C LEU A 355 16.21 -3.55 -21.08
N ILE A 356 16.25 -4.10 -19.87
CA ILE A 356 17.29 -5.05 -19.46
C ILE A 356 17.34 -6.27 -20.41
N ALA A 357 16.16 -6.81 -20.79
CA ALA A 357 16.05 -7.92 -21.72
C ALA A 357 16.56 -7.59 -23.14
N GLU A 358 16.34 -6.36 -23.63
CA GLU A 358 16.85 -5.89 -24.93
C GLU A 358 18.38 -5.89 -24.97
N PHE A 359 19.02 -5.33 -23.93
CA PHE A 359 20.48 -5.30 -23.83
C PHE A 359 21.06 -6.70 -23.63
N TYR A 360 20.43 -7.56 -22.83
CA TYR A 360 20.81 -8.98 -22.74
C TYR A 360 20.72 -9.67 -24.11
N TYR A 361 19.61 -9.52 -24.82
CA TYR A 361 19.37 -10.17 -26.09
C TYR A 361 20.41 -9.75 -27.14
N PHE A 362 20.69 -8.45 -27.20
CA PHE A 362 21.73 -7.88 -28.03
C PHE A 362 23.11 -8.47 -27.71
N LEU A 363 23.54 -8.46 -26.44
CA LEU A 363 24.84 -8.97 -26.02
C LEU A 363 24.96 -10.49 -26.27
N ARG A 364 23.94 -11.26 -25.93
CA ARG A 364 23.94 -12.72 -26.03
C ARG A 364 23.93 -13.20 -27.48
N PHE A 365 23.07 -12.65 -28.32
CA PHE A 365 22.79 -13.21 -29.65
C PHE A 365 23.40 -12.42 -30.82
N PHE A 366 23.73 -11.13 -30.61
CA PHE A 366 24.39 -10.31 -31.64
C PHE A 366 25.86 -10.07 -31.35
N GLN A 367 26.28 -10.07 -30.08
CA GLN A 367 27.71 -9.96 -29.69
C GLN A 367 28.34 -11.31 -29.28
N ASN A 368 27.53 -12.37 -29.13
CA ASN A 368 27.96 -13.71 -28.69
C ASN A 368 28.63 -13.75 -27.31
N TRP A 369 28.30 -12.81 -26.42
CA TRP A 369 28.81 -12.82 -25.05
C TRP A 369 28.25 -14.02 -24.27
N LEU A 370 29.07 -14.57 -23.38
CA LEU A 370 28.68 -15.60 -22.44
C LEU A 370 27.83 -14.99 -21.30
N PRO A 371 26.89 -15.76 -20.71
CA PRO A 371 26.07 -15.26 -19.61
C PRO A 371 26.87 -14.71 -18.42
N GLU A 372 28.05 -15.26 -18.11
CA GLU A 372 28.95 -14.74 -17.07
C GLU A 372 29.50 -13.35 -17.41
N GLU A 373 29.83 -13.07 -18.68
CA GLU A 373 30.33 -11.77 -19.12
C GLU A 373 29.23 -10.71 -19.02
N ILE A 374 28.01 -11.06 -19.43
CA ILE A 374 26.84 -10.20 -19.32
C ILE A 374 26.50 -9.96 -17.84
N SER A 375 26.56 -11.00 -17.00
CA SER A 375 26.36 -10.88 -15.55
C SER A 375 27.37 -9.93 -14.90
N ALA A 376 28.66 -10.02 -15.30
CA ALA A 376 29.69 -9.12 -14.81
C ALA A 376 29.42 -7.66 -15.20
N LEU A 377 29.00 -7.42 -16.46
CA LEU A 377 28.62 -6.09 -16.93
C LEU A 377 27.42 -5.53 -16.15
N PHE A 378 26.36 -6.31 -15.97
CA PHE A 378 25.18 -5.86 -15.23
C PHE A 378 25.49 -5.63 -13.74
N LYS A 379 26.39 -6.43 -13.13
CA LYS A 379 26.92 -6.14 -11.79
C LYS A 379 27.69 -4.83 -11.74
N GLU A 380 28.47 -4.52 -12.77
CA GLU A 380 29.17 -3.23 -12.88
C GLU A 380 28.19 -2.06 -12.97
N TRP A 381 27.16 -2.16 -13.82
CA TRP A 381 26.09 -1.16 -13.91
C TRP A 381 25.37 -1.01 -12.57
N ASN A 382 25.10 -2.12 -11.90
CA ASN A 382 24.34 -2.11 -10.66
C ASN A 382 25.09 -1.47 -9.47
N LYS A 383 26.42 -1.33 -9.54
CA LYS A 383 27.17 -0.52 -8.56
C LYS A 383 26.71 0.94 -8.54
N LYS A 384 26.26 1.45 -9.69
CA LYS A 384 25.72 2.81 -9.85
C LYS A 384 24.20 2.82 -9.67
N GLU A 385 23.49 1.94 -10.38
CA GLU A 385 22.03 1.95 -10.42
C GLU A 385 21.36 1.46 -9.13
N LYS A 386 22.04 0.59 -8.35
CA LYS A 386 21.48 -0.04 -7.14
C LYS A 386 20.04 -0.56 -7.35
N SER A 387 19.79 -1.12 -8.53
CA SER A 387 18.49 -1.59 -9.00
C SER A 387 18.29 -3.05 -8.66
N PHE A 388 17.13 -3.38 -8.09
CA PHE A 388 16.76 -4.76 -7.82
C PHE A 388 16.65 -5.60 -9.11
N LEU A 389 16.11 -5.03 -10.19
CA LEU A 389 15.95 -5.76 -11.46
C LEU A 389 17.30 -6.11 -12.09
N LEU A 390 18.29 -5.21 -12.03
CA LEU A 390 19.65 -5.52 -12.50
C LEU A 390 20.34 -6.55 -11.62
N GLU A 391 20.16 -6.45 -10.29
CA GLU A 391 20.67 -7.41 -9.31
C GLU A 391 20.20 -8.84 -9.62
N ILE A 392 18.88 -9.05 -9.66
CA ILE A 392 18.33 -10.38 -9.92
C ILE A 392 18.67 -10.87 -11.33
N THR A 393 18.77 -9.97 -12.32
CA THR A 393 19.13 -10.38 -13.68
C THR A 393 20.55 -10.94 -13.72
N ALA A 394 21.49 -10.29 -13.01
CA ALA A 394 22.86 -10.77 -12.96
C ALA A 394 22.97 -12.16 -12.32
N ASP A 395 22.14 -12.46 -11.32
CA ASP A 395 22.10 -13.77 -10.66
C ASP A 395 21.38 -14.83 -11.50
N ILE A 396 20.29 -14.46 -12.19
CA ILE A 396 19.57 -15.33 -13.12
C ILE A 396 20.50 -15.82 -14.25
N LEU A 397 21.33 -14.93 -14.81
CA LEU A 397 22.24 -15.23 -15.93
C LEU A 397 23.22 -16.37 -15.62
N ILE A 398 23.65 -16.51 -14.36
CA ILE A 398 24.66 -17.50 -13.96
C ILE A 398 24.05 -18.76 -13.32
N LYS A 399 22.73 -18.82 -13.14
CA LYS A 399 22.06 -19.99 -12.58
C LYS A 399 22.18 -21.16 -13.55
N LYS A 400 22.71 -22.29 -13.07
CA LYS A 400 22.87 -23.53 -13.85
C LYS A 400 22.00 -24.67 -13.33
N GLU A 401 21.56 -25.52 -14.26
CA GLU A 401 20.88 -26.80 -14.00
C GLU A 401 21.53 -27.89 -14.87
N ALA A 402 22.10 -28.92 -14.22
CA ALA A 402 22.84 -29.99 -14.88
C ALA A 402 23.96 -29.49 -15.83
N ASN A 403 24.71 -28.48 -15.38
CA ASN A 403 25.81 -27.77 -16.09
C ASN A 403 25.40 -26.80 -17.21
N ASP A 404 24.14 -26.77 -17.64
CA ASP A 404 23.64 -25.77 -18.59
C ASP A 404 23.10 -24.53 -17.88
N TYR A 405 23.13 -23.36 -18.52
CA TYR A 405 22.43 -22.18 -18.02
C TYR A 405 20.93 -22.44 -18.00
N LEU A 406 20.30 -22.23 -16.84
CA LEU A 406 18.85 -22.40 -16.70
C LEU A 406 18.09 -21.45 -17.62
N LEU A 407 18.57 -20.22 -17.80
CA LEU A 407 17.94 -19.22 -18.67
C LEU A 407 17.79 -19.70 -20.12
N ASP A 408 18.77 -20.44 -20.64
CA ASP A 408 18.73 -20.96 -22.01
C ASP A 408 17.67 -22.08 -22.19
N LYS A 409 17.14 -22.63 -21.08
CA LYS A 409 16.04 -23.60 -21.05
C LYS A 409 14.66 -22.95 -20.83
N VAL A 410 14.60 -21.67 -20.52
CA VAL A 410 13.35 -20.95 -20.30
C VAL A 410 12.69 -20.64 -21.65
N LEU A 411 11.42 -21.00 -21.79
CA LEU A 411 10.63 -20.68 -22.98
C LEU A 411 10.45 -19.16 -23.10
N ASP A 412 10.74 -18.61 -24.28
CA ASP A 412 10.68 -17.17 -24.60
C ASP A 412 9.25 -16.65 -24.83
N ILE A 413 8.32 -17.02 -23.95
CA ILE A 413 6.92 -16.56 -23.93
C ILE A 413 6.67 -15.86 -22.61
N ALA A 414 6.62 -14.53 -22.64
CA ALA A 414 6.39 -13.71 -21.46
C ALA A 414 4.89 -13.67 -21.12
N GLY A 415 4.53 -14.20 -19.95
CA GLY A 415 3.21 -13.99 -19.37
C GLY A 415 2.97 -12.55 -18.91
N GLN A 416 1.70 -12.16 -18.81
CA GLN A 416 1.29 -10.90 -18.20
C GLN A 416 -0.06 -11.05 -17.50
N LYS A 417 -0.27 -10.26 -16.43
CA LYS A 417 -1.50 -10.28 -15.63
C LYS A 417 -2.48 -9.14 -15.97
N GLY A 418 -2.24 -8.43 -17.07
CA GLY A 418 -3.10 -7.36 -17.58
C GLY A 418 -2.72 -5.93 -17.14
N THR A 419 -2.02 -5.76 -16.02
CA THR A 419 -1.71 -4.44 -15.45
C THR A 419 -0.97 -3.51 -16.40
N GLY A 420 0.04 -3.99 -17.14
CA GLY A 420 0.75 -3.15 -18.13
C GLY A 420 -0.16 -2.66 -19.27
N GLY A 421 -1.12 -3.49 -19.71
CA GLY A 421 -2.13 -3.09 -20.68
C GLY A 421 -3.09 -2.05 -20.13
N TRP A 422 -3.49 -2.19 -18.85
CA TRP A 422 -4.31 -1.18 -18.18
C TRP A 422 -3.60 0.16 -18.04
N THR A 423 -2.30 0.17 -17.73
CA THR A 423 -1.51 1.41 -17.70
C THR A 423 -1.50 2.09 -19.08
N THR A 424 -1.37 1.32 -20.15
CA THR A 424 -1.45 1.82 -21.53
C THR A 424 -2.81 2.45 -21.83
N LEU A 425 -3.90 1.78 -21.45
CA LEU A 425 -5.25 2.30 -21.64
C LEU A 425 -5.50 3.57 -20.83
N ALA A 426 -5.08 3.60 -19.57
CA ALA A 426 -5.20 4.77 -18.70
C ALA A 426 -4.47 5.98 -19.28
N ALA A 427 -3.28 5.79 -19.87
CA ALA A 427 -2.55 6.86 -20.53
C ALA A 427 -3.28 7.43 -21.75
N LEU A 428 -3.91 6.58 -22.56
CA LEU A 428 -4.74 7.03 -23.69
C LEU A 428 -5.95 7.84 -23.21
N GLU A 429 -6.58 7.43 -22.10
CA GLU A 429 -7.74 8.14 -21.52
C GLU A 429 -7.37 9.55 -21.06
N VAL A 430 -6.19 9.76 -20.45
CA VAL A 430 -5.76 11.08 -19.96
C VAL A 430 -4.89 11.86 -20.96
N GLY A 431 -4.71 11.34 -22.18
CA GLY A 431 -3.96 12.01 -23.26
C GLY A 431 -2.44 12.08 -23.03
N VAL A 432 -1.84 11.06 -22.42
CA VAL A 432 -0.38 10.95 -22.22
C VAL A 432 0.22 9.92 -23.18
N SER A 433 1.33 10.28 -23.83
CA SER A 433 2.11 9.33 -24.65
C SER A 433 2.94 8.43 -23.73
N LEU A 434 2.59 7.14 -23.67
CA LEU A 434 3.22 6.16 -22.79
C LEU A 434 4.05 5.13 -23.57
N ASP A 435 4.96 5.63 -24.39
CA ASP A 435 5.60 4.88 -25.48
C ASP A 435 6.40 3.67 -25.00
N THR A 436 7.27 3.82 -23.99
CA THR A 436 8.15 2.74 -23.51
C THR A 436 7.36 1.59 -22.88
N ILE A 437 6.39 1.93 -22.01
CA ILE A 437 5.56 0.95 -21.31
C ILE A 437 4.65 0.24 -22.33
N THR A 438 4.06 0.98 -23.28
CA THR A 438 3.25 0.38 -24.35
C THR A 438 4.07 -0.56 -25.21
N ALA A 439 5.27 -0.15 -25.62
CA ALA A 439 6.20 -1.00 -26.37
C ALA A 439 6.58 -2.27 -25.60
N SER A 440 6.75 -2.18 -24.27
CA SER A 440 7.04 -3.36 -23.44
C SER A 440 5.88 -4.37 -23.40
N VAL A 441 4.63 -3.90 -23.41
CA VAL A 441 3.44 -4.77 -23.52
C VAL A 441 3.41 -5.44 -24.88
N PHE A 442 3.69 -4.70 -25.96
CA PHE A 442 3.75 -5.27 -27.31
C PHE A 442 4.89 -6.27 -27.49
N ALA A 443 6.04 -6.07 -26.84
CA ALA A 443 7.14 -7.03 -26.82
C ALA A 443 6.68 -8.38 -26.24
N ARG A 444 5.94 -8.35 -25.12
CA ARG A 444 5.34 -9.56 -24.52
C ARG A 444 4.34 -10.22 -25.45
N ASN A 445 3.46 -9.45 -26.09
CA ASN A 445 2.50 -9.99 -27.05
C ASN A 445 3.18 -10.67 -28.24
N ILE A 446 4.24 -10.06 -28.79
CA ILE A 446 5.03 -10.66 -29.88
C ILE A 446 5.74 -11.94 -29.40
N SER A 447 6.21 -11.99 -28.15
CA SER A 447 6.83 -13.19 -27.59
C SER A 447 5.86 -14.39 -27.58
N ALA A 448 4.57 -14.15 -27.30
CA ALA A 448 3.54 -15.17 -27.27
C ALA A 448 3.20 -15.79 -28.63
N PHE A 449 3.56 -15.12 -29.74
CA PHE A 449 3.36 -15.64 -31.10
C PHE A 449 4.47 -16.62 -31.51
N LYS A 450 4.86 -17.55 -30.63
CA LYS A 450 6.05 -18.40 -30.81
C LYS A 450 6.03 -19.20 -32.11
N GLU A 451 4.92 -19.85 -32.43
CA GLU A 451 4.76 -20.66 -33.63
C GLU A 451 4.83 -19.81 -34.90
N LEU A 452 4.17 -18.64 -34.89
CA LEU A 452 4.21 -17.69 -36.01
C LEU A 452 5.62 -17.12 -36.21
N LYS A 453 6.34 -16.79 -35.12
CA LYS A 453 7.75 -16.35 -35.18
C LYS A 453 8.64 -17.44 -35.80
N ASN A 454 8.46 -18.71 -35.42
CA ASN A 454 9.22 -19.82 -35.98
C ASN A 454 8.96 -19.98 -37.49
N GLN A 455 7.70 -19.85 -37.91
CA GLN A 455 7.34 -19.86 -39.34
C GLN A 455 8.01 -18.68 -40.08
N ALA A 456 7.89 -17.46 -39.54
CA ALA A 456 8.51 -16.27 -40.12
C ALA A 456 10.04 -16.41 -40.23
N GLY A 457 10.72 -16.94 -39.21
CA GLY A 457 12.17 -17.17 -39.24
C GLY A 457 12.62 -18.23 -40.27
N SER A 458 11.72 -19.13 -40.69
CA SER A 458 12.01 -20.06 -41.78
C SER A 458 11.94 -19.38 -43.15
N LEU A 459 11.02 -18.42 -43.32
CA LEU A 459 10.76 -17.67 -44.55
C LEU A 459 11.72 -16.49 -44.77
N TYR A 460 11.96 -15.68 -43.74
CA TYR A 460 12.74 -14.45 -43.82
C TYR A 460 14.15 -14.65 -43.26
N LYS A 461 15.14 -14.74 -44.14
CA LYS A 461 16.57 -14.89 -43.77
C LYS A 461 17.21 -13.53 -43.54
N MET A 462 16.99 -12.96 -42.35
CA MET A 462 17.64 -11.71 -41.96
C MET A 462 19.14 -11.93 -41.68
N PRO A 463 20.04 -11.09 -42.23
CA PRO A 463 21.47 -11.21 -41.97
C PRO A 463 21.79 -10.83 -40.52
N LEU A 464 22.51 -11.69 -39.82
CA LEU A 464 23.09 -11.37 -38.51
C LEU A 464 24.41 -10.63 -38.73
N CYS A 465 24.41 -9.31 -38.58
CA CYS A 465 25.64 -8.52 -38.63
C CYS A 465 26.34 -8.57 -37.26
N LYS A 466 27.43 -9.34 -37.19
CA LYS A 466 28.20 -9.58 -35.94
C LYS A 466 29.31 -8.55 -35.70
N ASP A 467 29.76 -7.85 -36.74
CA ASP A 467 30.79 -6.82 -36.63
C ASP A 467 30.18 -5.50 -36.15
N PHE A 468 30.21 -5.34 -34.82
CA PHE A 468 29.74 -4.14 -34.17
C PHE A 468 30.56 -3.84 -32.92
N GLU A 469 31.45 -2.88 -33.06
CA GLU A 469 32.16 -2.35 -31.90
C GLU A 469 31.31 -1.29 -31.19
N ILE A 470 31.02 -1.59 -29.93
CA ILE A 470 30.42 -0.66 -28.97
C ILE A 470 31.07 -0.92 -27.60
N SER A 471 31.47 0.14 -26.90
CA SER A 471 32.03 0.01 -25.56
C SER A 471 30.92 -0.26 -24.53
N SER A 472 31.29 -0.88 -23.41
CA SER A 472 30.40 -1.07 -22.26
C SER A 472 29.83 0.26 -21.73
N GLU A 473 30.64 1.33 -21.78
CA GLU A 473 30.22 2.68 -21.39
C GLU A 473 29.14 3.24 -22.33
N GLU A 474 29.31 3.09 -23.64
CA GLU A 474 28.34 3.55 -24.65
C GLU A 474 27.01 2.79 -24.55
N LEU A 475 27.05 1.49 -24.25
CA LEU A 475 25.86 0.69 -23.95
C LEU A 475 25.16 1.16 -22.68
N TYR A 476 25.92 1.41 -21.61
CA TYR A 476 25.39 1.92 -20.35
C TYR A 476 24.69 3.26 -20.55
N LYS A 477 25.30 4.20 -21.30
CA LYS A 477 24.70 5.51 -21.60
C LYS A 477 23.39 5.37 -22.37
N ALA A 478 23.32 4.46 -23.35
CA ALA A 478 22.08 4.19 -24.09
C ALA A 478 20.99 3.57 -23.20
N TYR A 479 21.35 2.60 -22.35
CA TYR A 479 20.45 2.00 -21.37
C TYR A 479 19.92 3.05 -20.39
N LYS A 480 20.81 3.86 -19.82
CA LYS A 480 20.47 4.86 -18.81
C LYS A 480 19.55 5.95 -19.37
N ALA A 481 19.83 6.45 -20.58
CA ALA A 481 18.94 7.39 -21.25
C ALA A 481 17.51 6.82 -21.44
N ALA A 482 17.41 5.57 -21.90
CA ALA A 482 16.11 4.91 -22.08
C ALA A 482 15.36 4.70 -20.74
N SER A 483 16.08 4.33 -19.67
CA SER A 483 15.52 4.16 -18.33
C SER A 483 15.01 5.48 -17.73
N ILE A 484 15.75 6.58 -17.89
CA ILE A 484 15.30 7.93 -17.48
C ILE A 484 14.00 8.30 -18.20
N ILE A 485 13.92 8.06 -19.51
CA ILE A 485 12.72 8.34 -20.30
C ILE A 485 11.55 7.46 -19.84
N ASN A 486 11.77 6.18 -19.58
CA ASN A 486 10.75 5.26 -19.08
C ASN A 486 10.11 5.74 -17.77
N HIS A 487 10.92 6.20 -16.83
CA HIS A 487 10.42 6.81 -15.59
C HIS A 487 9.75 8.17 -15.86
N SER A 488 10.34 9.02 -16.69
CA SER A 488 9.79 10.33 -17.02
C SER A 488 8.35 10.24 -17.52
N ILE A 489 8.08 9.36 -18.48
CA ILE A 489 6.73 9.23 -19.05
C ILE A 489 5.76 8.60 -18.05
N GLY A 490 6.24 7.71 -17.18
CA GLY A 490 5.44 7.16 -16.10
C GLY A 490 5.01 8.26 -15.11
N PHE A 491 5.95 9.07 -14.63
CA PHE A 491 5.63 10.17 -13.71
C PHE A 491 4.78 11.27 -14.37
N GLU A 492 4.91 11.51 -15.68
CA GLU A 492 3.97 12.40 -16.40
C GLU A 492 2.54 11.85 -16.36
N LEU A 493 2.36 10.51 -16.44
CA LEU A 493 1.05 9.90 -16.26
C LEU A 493 0.48 10.14 -14.87
N LEU A 494 1.29 10.04 -13.81
CA LEU A 494 0.84 10.39 -12.44
C LEU A 494 0.44 11.85 -12.35
N ARG A 495 1.26 12.75 -12.89
CA ARG A 495 1.00 14.19 -12.85
C ARG A 495 -0.31 14.55 -13.54
N LYS A 496 -0.56 13.97 -14.72
CA LYS A 496 -1.80 14.18 -15.48
C LYS A 496 -3.01 13.54 -14.80
N ALA A 497 -2.88 12.32 -14.28
CA ALA A 497 -3.94 11.66 -13.54
C ALA A 497 -4.30 12.41 -12.25
N SER A 498 -3.31 12.97 -11.54
CA SER A 498 -3.51 13.80 -10.35
C SER A 498 -4.42 15.00 -10.65
N VAL A 499 -4.23 15.65 -11.80
CA VAL A 499 -5.07 16.76 -12.26
C VAL A 499 -6.45 16.27 -12.71
N GLU A 500 -6.52 15.25 -13.56
CA GLU A 500 -7.77 14.71 -14.11
C GLU A 500 -8.73 14.22 -13.01
N TYR A 501 -8.19 13.51 -12.02
CA TYR A 501 -8.98 12.90 -10.95
C TYR A 501 -8.96 13.69 -9.62
N ALA A 502 -8.34 14.88 -9.62
CA ALA A 502 -8.21 15.75 -8.44
C ALA A 502 -7.64 15.05 -7.18
N TRP A 503 -6.70 14.12 -7.37
CA TRP A 503 -6.14 13.34 -6.25
C TRP A 503 -5.08 14.07 -5.44
N ASN A 504 -4.52 15.17 -5.96
CA ASN A 504 -3.43 15.93 -5.33
C ASN A 504 -2.24 15.02 -4.94
N LEU A 505 -1.85 14.14 -5.86
CA LEU A 505 -0.75 13.20 -5.66
C LEU A 505 0.57 13.92 -5.35
N ASP A 506 1.24 13.48 -4.28
CA ASP A 506 2.59 13.87 -3.94
C ASP A 506 3.59 12.96 -4.67
N LEU A 507 4.18 13.48 -5.76
CA LEU A 507 5.13 12.71 -6.58
C LEU A 507 6.44 12.41 -5.85
N SER A 508 6.85 13.28 -4.92
CA SER A 508 8.03 13.09 -4.08
C SER A 508 7.80 11.90 -3.15
N GLU A 509 6.66 11.88 -2.46
CA GLU A 509 6.31 10.76 -1.57
C GLU A 509 6.08 9.45 -2.33
N ILE A 510 5.46 9.48 -3.51
CA ILE A 510 5.32 8.28 -4.35
C ILE A 510 6.69 7.72 -4.76
N ALA A 511 7.62 8.58 -5.19
CA ALA A 511 8.98 8.16 -5.48
C ALA A 511 9.67 7.60 -4.22
N ARG A 512 9.54 8.28 -3.07
CA ARG A 512 10.13 7.86 -1.80
C ARG A 512 9.70 6.45 -1.40
N ILE A 513 8.40 6.14 -1.45
CA ILE A 513 7.91 4.80 -1.09
C ILE A 513 8.30 3.70 -2.10
N TRP A 514 8.81 4.07 -3.28
CA TRP A 514 9.37 3.14 -4.27
C TRP A 514 10.89 2.96 -4.14
N THR A 515 11.58 3.67 -3.24
CA THR A 515 13.02 3.53 -3.00
C THR A 515 13.41 2.18 -2.38
N ASN A 516 12.49 1.53 -1.68
CA ASN A 516 12.69 0.20 -1.12
C ASN A 516 11.38 -0.59 -1.07
N GLY A 517 11.47 -1.90 -0.79
CA GLY A 517 10.32 -2.81 -0.68
C GLY A 517 9.62 -3.16 -2.00
N CYS A 518 9.71 -2.31 -3.03
CA CYS A 518 9.10 -2.54 -4.34
C CYS A 518 10.08 -3.15 -5.38
N ILE A 519 9.57 -3.60 -6.53
CA ILE A 519 10.37 -4.23 -7.58
C ILE A 519 11.24 -3.21 -8.34
N ILE A 520 10.73 -1.99 -8.56
CA ILE A 520 11.44 -0.94 -9.31
C ILE A 520 12.41 -0.13 -8.45
N ARG A 521 12.71 -0.58 -7.23
CA ARG A 521 13.64 0.11 -6.33
C ARG A 521 15.01 0.28 -6.99
N SER A 522 15.55 1.50 -6.91
CA SER A 522 16.81 1.88 -7.54
C SER A 522 17.37 3.16 -6.91
N ALA A 523 18.65 3.45 -7.17
CA ALA A 523 19.25 4.74 -6.84
C ALA A 523 18.52 5.90 -7.54
N PHE A 524 18.07 5.70 -8.78
CA PHE A 524 17.36 6.73 -9.52
C PHE A 524 16.03 7.10 -8.86
N MET A 525 15.34 6.14 -8.24
CA MET A 525 14.11 6.42 -7.50
C MET A 525 14.35 7.32 -6.28
N GLU A 526 15.52 7.22 -5.64
CA GLU A 526 15.94 8.10 -4.55
C GLU A 526 16.14 9.52 -5.09
N ASP A 527 16.83 9.66 -6.23
CA ASP A 527 17.01 10.94 -6.89
C ASP A 527 15.65 11.58 -7.21
N LEU A 528 14.71 10.81 -7.79
CA LEU A 528 13.36 11.30 -8.08
C LEU A 528 12.61 11.81 -6.84
N SER A 529 12.78 11.16 -5.70
CA SER A 529 12.17 11.61 -4.44
C SER A 529 12.69 12.98 -4.00
N GLU A 530 13.93 13.33 -4.32
CA GLU A 530 14.51 14.64 -3.99
C GLU A 530 14.12 15.70 -5.03
N ILE A 531 14.09 15.30 -6.31
CA ILE A 531 13.76 16.18 -7.45
C ILE A 531 12.32 16.71 -7.38
N TYR A 532 11.37 15.88 -6.96
CA TYR A 532 9.95 16.26 -6.91
C TYR A 532 9.53 17.01 -5.63
N THR A 533 10.46 17.38 -4.75
CA THR A 533 10.15 18.09 -3.49
C THR A 533 9.52 19.49 -3.69
N SER A 534 9.60 20.05 -4.90
CA SER A 534 9.00 21.34 -5.24
C SER A 534 7.46 21.31 -5.25
N ALA A 535 6.83 22.37 -4.72
CA ALA A 535 5.36 22.51 -4.71
C ALA A 535 4.71 22.51 -6.11
N GLU A 536 5.44 22.94 -7.14
CA GLU A 536 4.99 22.89 -8.54
C GLU A 536 5.78 21.82 -9.29
N THR A 537 5.20 20.63 -9.44
CA THR A 537 5.81 19.55 -10.20
C THR A 537 5.65 19.78 -11.70
N ARG A 538 6.72 19.53 -12.46
CA ARG A 538 6.76 19.62 -13.92
C ARG A 538 7.16 18.28 -14.54
N HIS A 539 7.13 18.21 -15.86
CA HIS A 539 7.64 17.05 -16.58
C HIS A 539 9.11 16.79 -16.24
N LEU A 540 9.50 15.54 -15.94
CA LEU A 540 10.82 15.20 -15.41
C LEU A 540 11.99 15.69 -16.28
N LEU A 541 11.88 15.54 -17.61
CA LEU A 541 12.91 15.99 -18.55
C LEU A 541 13.14 17.52 -18.57
N LEU A 542 12.31 18.31 -17.87
CA LEU A 542 12.46 19.76 -17.76
C LEU A 542 13.20 20.18 -16.47
N TYR A 543 13.55 19.24 -15.58
CA TYR A 543 14.44 19.53 -14.46
C TYR A 543 15.87 19.67 -14.94
N GLN A 544 16.57 20.70 -14.44
CA GLN A 544 17.91 21.06 -14.92
C GLN A 544 18.91 19.91 -14.72
N GLU A 545 18.91 19.27 -13.55
CA GLU A 545 19.80 18.15 -13.27
C GLU A 545 19.55 16.93 -14.19
N ILE A 546 18.28 16.64 -14.52
CA ILE A 546 17.91 15.60 -15.47
C ILE A 546 18.33 15.96 -16.89
N ALA A 547 18.15 17.22 -17.30
CA ALA A 547 18.61 17.69 -18.59
C ALA A 547 20.14 17.60 -18.71
N GLU A 548 20.89 17.95 -17.66
CA GLU A 548 22.35 17.82 -17.59
C GLU A 548 22.78 16.34 -17.64
N GLU A 549 22.05 15.44 -17.00
CA GLU A 549 22.29 14.00 -17.09
C GLU A 549 22.02 13.46 -18.50
N MET A 550 20.85 13.77 -19.07
CA MET A 550 20.49 13.38 -20.43
C MET A 550 21.48 13.92 -21.47
N ASN A 551 22.01 15.13 -21.29
CA ASN A 551 23.04 15.71 -22.17
C ASN A 551 24.33 14.88 -22.20
N LYS A 552 24.66 14.14 -21.13
CA LYS A 552 25.83 13.23 -21.09
C LYS A 552 25.59 11.94 -21.87
N TYR A 553 24.33 11.56 -22.10
CA TYR A 553 23.95 10.25 -22.64
C TYR A 553 23.33 10.30 -24.05
N GLN A 554 22.72 11.43 -24.41
CA GLN A 554 21.93 11.55 -25.64
C GLN A 554 22.71 11.22 -26.91
N ASP A 555 23.98 11.60 -27.02
CA ASP A 555 24.79 11.32 -28.22
C ASP A 555 25.00 9.82 -28.40
N SER A 556 25.34 9.12 -27.32
CA SER A 556 25.45 7.65 -27.30
C SER A 556 24.10 7.00 -27.62
N PHE A 557 23.02 7.52 -27.06
CA PHE A 557 21.68 6.98 -27.26
C PHE A 557 21.20 7.12 -28.72
N ILE A 558 21.28 8.33 -29.28
CA ILE A 558 20.91 8.67 -30.66
C ILE A 558 21.78 7.90 -31.66
N ARG A 559 23.07 7.73 -31.36
CA ARG A 559 23.99 7.02 -32.25
C ARG A 559 23.79 5.51 -32.21
N ASN A 560 23.68 4.91 -31.03
CA ASN A 560 23.83 3.46 -30.88
C ASN A 560 22.53 2.68 -31.02
N VAL A 561 21.39 3.19 -30.54
CA VAL A 561 20.11 2.47 -30.68
C VAL A 561 19.75 2.22 -32.15
N PRO A 562 19.79 3.22 -33.06
CA PRO A 562 19.57 2.97 -34.49
C PRO A 562 20.60 2.02 -35.11
N ARG A 563 21.88 2.10 -34.70
CA ARG A 563 22.93 1.19 -35.20
C ARG A 563 22.72 -0.27 -34.78
N ILE A 564 22.13 -0.51 -33.62
CA ILE A 564 21.75 -1.85 -33.16
C ILE A 564 20.55 -2.35 -33.97
N ILE A 565 19.52 -1.50 -34.15
CA ILE A 565 18.32 -1.84 -34.92
C ILE A 565 18.65 -2.11 -36.40
N SER A 566 19.53 -1.32 -37.00
CA SER A 566 19.93 -1.49 -38.41
C SER A 566 20.63 -2.83 -38.68
N ARG A 567 21.00 -3.59 -37.64
CA ARG A 567 21.57 -4.93 -37.72
C ARG A 567 20.55 -6.05 -37.50
N GLY A 568 19.28 -5.69 -37.39
CA GLY A 568 18.18 -6.64 -37.18
C GLY A 568 17.96 -7.01 -35.71
N CYS A 569 18.62 -6.34 -34.75
CA CYS A 569 18.34 -6.54 -33.33
C CYS A 569 17.12 -5.72 -32.91
N PRO A 570 16.01 -6.35 -32.46
CA PRO A 570 14.83 -5.63 -32.00
C PRO A 570 15.11 -4.92 -30.67
N MET A 571 14.95 -3.60 -30.66
CA MET A 571 15.12 -2.73 -29.49
C MET A 571 13.84 -1.89 -29.31
N GLN A 572 12.70 -2.55 -29.04
CA GLN A 572 11.37 -1.94 -29.12
C GLN A 572 11.20 -0.78 -28.13
N VAL A 573 11.55 -1.00 -26.86
CA VAL A 573 11.42 -0.01 -25.79
C VAL A 573 12.51 1.05 -25.91
N SER A 574 13.75 0.67 -26.22
CA SER A 574 14.83 1.65 -26.44
C SER A 574 14.54 2.56 -27.64
N SER A 575 13.97 2.01 -28.72
CA SER A 575 13.53 2.79 -29.89
C SER A 575 12.36 3.70 -29.56
N ALA A 576 11.37 3.21 -28.81
CA ALA A 576 10.24 4.02 -28.36
C ALA A 576 10.71 5.19 -27.49
N ALA A 577 11.60 4.95 -26.52
CA ALA A 577 12.23 5.98 -25.71
C ALA A 577 12.95 7.02 -26.57
N LEU A 578 13.74 6.58 -27.56
CA LEU A 578 14.47 7.48 -28.46
C LEU A 578 13.52 8.37 -29.27
N ASN A 579 12.48 7.80 -29.86
CA ASN A 579 11.49 8.55 -30.63
C ASN A 579 10.72 9.54 -29.75
N TYR A 580 10.35 9.14 -28.53
CA TYR A 580 9.74 10.03 -27.55
C TYR A 580 10.64 11.22 -27.25
N PHE A 581 11.92 10.98 -26.89
CA PHE A 581 12.86 12.04 -26.56
C PHE A 581 13.12 12.98 -27.74
N LEU A 582 13.32 12.43 -28.94
CA LEU A 582 13.49 13.23 -30.15
C LEU A 582 12.24 14.05 -30.49
N SER A 583 11.04 13.56 -30.20
CA SER A 583 9.80 14.30 -30.44
C SER A 583 9.58 15.38 -29.39
N PHE A 584 9.85 15.07 -28.11
CA PHE A 584 9.68 15.97 -26.97
C PHE A 584 10.63 17.17 -27.03
N THR A 585 11.84 17.00 -27.58
CA THR A 585 12.89 18.02 -27.61
C THR A 585 12.89 18.90 -28.87
N ARG A 586 11.85 18.84 -29.70
CA ARG A 586 11.72 19.63 -30.94
C ARG A 586 10.61 20.65 -30.80
N ASP A 587 10.88 21.87 -31.26
CA ASP A 587 9.94 23.00 -31.27
C ASP A 587 8.80 22.82 -32.30
N LYS A 588 9.07 22.06 -33.38
CA LYS A 588 8.13 21.77 -34.46
C LYS A 588 8.04 20.28 -34.71
N THR A 589 6.82 19.80 -34.94
CA THR A 589 6.52 18.42 -35.29
C THR A 589 5.83 18.33 -36.65
N SER A 590 5.70 17.12 -37.19
CA SER A 590 4.93 16.85 -38.41
C SER A 590 3.40 16.95 -38.22
N ALA A 591 2.92 17.29 -37.02
CA ALA A 591 1.49 17.43 -36.74
C ALA A 591 0.83 18.55 -37.56
N ASN A 592 1.60 19.51 -38.06
CA ASN A 592 1.10 20.53 -39.00
C ASN A 592 0.50 19.90 -40.28
N LEU A 593 1.13 18.85 -40.82
CA LEU A 593 0.62 18.15 -41.99
C LEU A 593 -0.63 17.34 -41.66
N ILE A 594 -0.69 16.71 -40.48
CA ILE A 594 -1.88 16.01 -40.00
C ILE A 594 -3.06 16.98 -39.90
N GLN A 595 -2.84 18.17 -39.31
CA GLN A 595 -3.86 19.20 -39.23
C GLN A 595 -4.33 19.67 -40.62
N ALA A 596 -3.40 19.91 -41.55
CA ALA A 596 -3.75 20.27 -42.92
C ALA A 596 -4.55 19.17 -43.64
N GLN A 597 -4.17 17.89 -43.47
CA GLN A 597 -4.91 16.75 -44.03
C GLN A 597 -6.34 16.69 -43.47
N ARG A 598 -6.49 16.83 -42.14
CA ARG A 598 -7.81 16.84 -41.47
C ARG A 598 -8.70 17.98 -41.97
N ASP A 599 -8.13 19.17 -42.15
CA ASP A 599 -8.87 20.29 -42.73
C ASP A 599 -9.22 20.04 -44.21
N TYR A 600 -8.30 19.45 -44.99
CA TYR A 600 -8.49 19.12 -46.40
C TYR A 600 -9.68 18.19 -46.65
N PHE A 601 -9.74 17.04 -45.96
CA PHE A 601 -10.80 16.04 -46.23
C PHE A 601 -12.06 16.25 -45.40
N GLY A 602 -11.98 16.97 -44.27
CA GLY A 602 -13.04 17.01 -43.28
C GLY A 602 -13.40 18.39 -42.74
N ALA A 603 -12.79 19.47 -43.25
CA ALA A 603 -12.99 20.84 -42.79
C ALA A 603 -12.85 20.98 -41.25
N HIS A 604 -11.93 20.21 -40.66
CA HIS A 604 -11.70 20.18 -39.22
C HIS A 604 -11.03 21.43 -38.64
N THR A 605 -10.67 22.41 -39.49
CA THR A 605 -9.95 23.64 -39.13
C THR A 605 -8.56 23.40 -38.51
N TYR A 606 -7.76 24.46 -38.42
CA TYR A 606 -6.43 24.42 -37.82
C TYR A 606 -6.01 25.79 -37.27
N GLU A 607 -5.09 25.81 -36.30
CA GLU A 607 -4.45 27.03 -35.80
C GLU A 607 -3.20 27.36 -36.65
N ARG A 608 -2.78 28.63 -36.65
CA ARG A 608 -1.59 29.09 -37.39
C ARG A 608 -0.51 29.64 -36.45
N THR A 609 0.76 29.45 -36.84
CA THR A 609 1.92 29.92 -36.05
C THR A 609 2.11 31.44 -36.09
N ASP A 610 1.49 32.13 -37.06
CA ASP A 610 1.53 33.58 -37.23
C ASP A 610 0.29 34.29 -36.65
N LYS A 611 -0.52 33.57 -35.85
CA LYS A 611 -1.76 34.05 -35.25
C LYS A 611 -1.84 33.67 -33.76
N PRO A 612 -2.63 34.41 -32.94
CA PRO A 612 -2.88 34.03 -31.56
C PRO A 612 -3.44 32.61 -31.41
N ARG A 613 -3.05 31.92 -30.33
CA ARG A 613 -3.58 30.60 -30.00
C ARG A 613 -5.08 30.67 -29.70
N GLY A 614 -5.83 29.68 -30.17
CA GLY A 614 -7.28 29.62 -30.10
C GLY A 614 -8.00 30.20 -31.32
N GLU A 615 -7.27 30.81 -32.27
CA GLU A 615 -7.84 31.21 -33.57
C GLU A 615 -7.77 30.06 -34.58
N TYR A 616 -8.93 29.65 -35.09
CA TYR A 616 -9.07 28.54 -36.04
C TYR A 616 -9.35 29.03 -37.45
N PHE A 617 -8.69 28.39 -38.42
CA PHE A 617 -8.76 28.70 -39.84
C PHE A 617 -9.23 27.46 -40.59
N HIS A 618 -10.07 27.67 -41.60
CA HIS A 618 -10.40 26.68 -42.61
C HIS A 618 -9.86 27.17 -43.95
N THR A 619 -9.27 26.28 -44.74
CA THR A 619 -8.84 26.57 -46.10
C THR A 619 -9.68 25.75 -47.09
N ASN A 620 -10.17 26.40 -48.15
CA ASN A 620 -10.67 25.65 -49.29
C ASN A 620 -9.48 25.11 -50.10
N TRP A 621 -9.08 23.88 -49.81
CA TRP A 621 -7.91 23.26 -50.41
C TRP A 621 -8.12 22.77 -51.84
N LYS A 622 -9.38 22.60 -52.26
CA LYS A 622 -9.72 22.25 -53.63
C LYS A 622 -10.02 23.56 -54.35
N GLN A 623 -9.08 24.01 -55.18
CA GLN A 623 -9.41 25.03 -56.18
C GLN A 623 -10.48 24.44 -57.10
N GLU A 624 -11.57 25.18 -57.33
CA GLU A 624 -12.50 24.89 -58.44
C GLU A 624 -11.82 25.04 -59.79
#